data_AF-A0A653YKS5-F1
#
_entry.id   AF-A0A653YKS5-F1
#
_cell.length_a   1.000
_cell.length_b   1.000
_cell.length_c   1.000
_cell.angle_alpha   90.00
_cell.angle_beta   90.00
_cell.angle_gamma   90.00
#
_symmetry.space_group_name_H-M   'P 1'
#
loop_
_entity.id
_entity.type
_entity.pdbx_description
1 polymer ?
#
loop_
_entity_poly.entity_id
_entity_poly.type
_entity_poly.pdbx_seq_one_letter_code
_entity_poly.pdbx_strand_id
1 'polypeptide(L)'
;MKKTWLALAVAGGLGVSACSGAPSTDAVDNNAMSTAGVSLRNLGETEVAAPAPPALTVKGDLIPTPSDTASRYFLLRERRAIGGTVIAIIRQEHAGRVAYARTEVDCERRLFHVLGVAPRRSLVETSIAYDGPLRPIAGLPLREELATYVCKRSNLPLGAA
;
A
#
# COMPACT_ATOMS: atom_id res chain seq x y z
N MET A 1 -2.56 36.21 -38.22
CA MET A 1 -2.17 36.74 -36.90
C MET A 1 -3.28 37.66 -36.41
N LYS A 2 -4.00 37.30 -35.35
CA LYS A 2 -5.01 38.17 -34.73
C LYS A 2 -4.76 38.21 -33.22
N LYS A 3 -4.18 39.31 -32.76
CA LYS A 3 -4.07 39.71 -31.36
C LYS A 3 -5.15 40.75 -31.13
N THR A 4 -6.06 40.49 -30.20
CA THR A 4 -6.96 41.50 -29.65
C THR A 4 -6.96 41.37 -28.15
N TRP A 5 -6.37 42.38 -27.52
CA TRP A 5 -6.39 42.64 -26.09
C TRP A 5 -7.63 43.49 -25.79
N LEU A 6 -8.33 43.19 -24.70
CA LEU A 6 -9.19 44.16 -24.00
C LEU A 6 -9.38 43.68 -22.56
N ALA A 7 -8.96 44.53 -21.64
CA ALA A 7 -9.13 44.43 -20.19
C ALA A 7 -10.28 45.35 -19.74
N LEU A 8 -10.96 45.00 -18.64
CA LEU A 8 -11.62 45.84 -17.61
C LEU A 8 -12.50 44.89 -16.76
N ALA A 9 -12.18 44.51 -15.52
CA ALA A 9 -12.24 45.27 -14.25
C ALA A 9 -13.67 45.62 -13.77
N VAL A 10 -14.18 44.92 -12.74
CA VAL A 10 -15.14 45.46 -11.73
C VAL A 10 -14.87 44.81 -10.37
N ALA A 11 -14.94 45.65 -9.34
CA ALA A 11 -14.54 45.47 -7.96
C ALA A 11 -15.62 44.87 -7.04
N GLY A 12 -15.21 44.49 -5.83
CA GLY A 12 -15.96 44.76 -4.60
C GLY A 12 -16.65 43.57 -3.93
N GLY A 13 -16.18 43.22 -2.73
CA GLY A 13 -16.87 42.30 -1.82
C GLY A 13 -16.06 42.01 -0.56
N LEU A 14 -16.05 42.95 0.40
CA LEU A 14 -15.54 42.74 1.75
C LEU A 14 -16.44 41.73 2.48
N GLY A 15 -15.84 40.65 2.98
CA GLY A 15 -16.48 39.70 3.87
C GLY A 15 -15.48 39.23 4.92
N VAL A 16 -15.37 39.98 6.01
CA VAL A 16 -14.66 39.56 7.22
C VAL A 16 -15.41 38.39 7.87
N SER A 17 -14.77 37.23 7.94
CA SER A 17 -15.11 36.21 8.94
C SER A 17 -13.87 35.99 9.81
N ALA A 18 -13.86 36.70 10.93
CA ALA A 18 -13.02 36.37 12.06
C ALA A 18 -13.67 35.18 12.78
N CYS A 19 -12.98 34.03 12.80
CA CYS A 19 -13.15 33.03 13.84
C CYS A 19 -11.77 32.65 14.34
N SER A 20 -11.37 33.35 15.39
CA SER A 20 -10.30 33.00 16.30
C SER A 20 -10.66 31.70 17.02
N GLY A 21 -9.83 30.67 16.87
CA GLY A 21 -9.82 29.46 17.69
C GLY A 21 -8.35 29.05 17.88
N ALA A 22 -7.95 28.88 19.13
CA ALA A 22 -6.58 28.71 19.63
C ALA A 22 -5.74 27.62 18.94
N PRO A 23 -4.39 27.69 19.03
CA PRO A 23 -3.53 26.58 18.64
C PRO A 23 -3.71 25.44 19.65
N SER A 24 -4.45 24.41 19.26
CA SER A 24 -4.41 23.13 19.97
C SER A 24 -3.05 22.51 19.76
N THR A 25 -2.23 22.60 20.79
CA THR A 25 -1.13 21.65 21.04
C THR A 25 -1.75 20.26 21.25
N ASP A 26 -0.99 19.22 20.88
CA ASP A 26 -1.23 17.79 21.11
C ASP A 26 -2.15 17.04 20.12
N ALA A 27 -1.56 16.61 19.01
CA ALA A 27 -1.22 15.19 18.76
C ALA A 27 -0.49 15.07 17.42
N VAL A 28 0.73 14.54 17.44
CA VAL A 28 1.44 14.12 16.22
C VAL A 28 0.70 12.90 15.66
N ASP A 29 -0.28 13.16 14.82
CA ASP A 29 -0.99 12.14 14.07
C ASP A 29 -0.12 11.74 12.87
N ASN A 30 0.65 10.66 13.03
CA ASN A 30 1.50 10.06 11.99
C ASN A 30 0.69 9.39 10.86
N ASN A 31 -0.53 9.86 10.58
CA ASN A 31 -1.46 9.23 9.67
C ASN A 31 -2.09 10.22 8.67
N ALA A 32 -1.26 11.09 8.08
CA ALA A 32 -1.65 11.79 6.86
C ALA A 32 -1.56 10.85 5.63
N MET A 33 -2.41 9.82 5.62
CA MET A 33 -2.69 8.97 4.46
C MET A 33 -3.92 9.54 3.74
N SER A 34 -3.71 10.40 2.74
CA SER A 34 -4.78 10.99 1.93
C SER A 34 -5.10 10.12 0.69
N THR A 35 -6.31 9.53 0.72
CA THR A 35 -7.30 9.35 -0.37
C THR A 35 -7.08 8.34 -1.52
N ALA A 36 -5.96 7.65 -1.68
CA ALA A 36 -5.87 6.56 -2.70
C ALA A 36 -4.84 5.46 -2.40
N GLY A 37 -4.35 5.37 -1.17
CA GLY A 37 -3.32 4.40 -0.77
C GLY A 37 -3.95 3.09 -0.30
N VAL A 38 -3.56 1.97 -0.92
CA VAL A 38 -3.97 0.65 -0.44
C VAL A 38 -3.18 0.33 0.82
N SER A 39 -3.83 0.42 1.99
CA SER A 39 -3.23 0.03 3.25
C SER A 39 -3.23 -1.49 3.41
N LEU A 40 -2.04 -2.11 3.35
CA LEU A 40 -1.87 -3.55 3.58
C LEU A 40 -2.29 -4.02 4.98
N ARG A 41 -2.32 -3.12 5.97
CA ARG A 41 -2.77 -3.45 7.33
C ARG A 41 -4.27 -3.72 7.37
N ASN A 42 -5.05 -2.91 6.65
CA ASN A 42 -6.51 -2.94 6.74
C ASN A 42 -7.15 -3.61 5.52
N LEU A 43 -6.36 -4.26 4.65
CA LEU A 43 -6.86 -4.89 3.44
C LEU A 43 -7.98 -5.90 3.73
N GLY A 44 -7.86 -6.67 4.81
CA GLY A 44 -8.90 -7.56 5.33
C GLY A 44 -10.21 -6.89 5.78
N GLU A 45 -10.17 -5.61 6.13
CA GLU A 45 -11.32 -4.80 6.56
C GLU A 45 -11.98 -4.08 5.39
N THR A 46 -11.28 -3.94 4.27
CA THR A 46 -11.80 -3.27 3.07
C THR A 46 -12.82 -4.12 2.30
N GLU A 47 -13.57 -3.46 1.43
CA GLU A 47 -14.48 -4.07 0.45
C GLU A 47 -13.79 -5.04 -0.54
N VAL A 48 -12.46 -5.02 -0.63
CA VAL A 48 -11.68 -5.96 -1.44
C VAL A 48 -11.61 -7.35 -0.80
N ALA A 49 -11.70 -7.44 0.53
CA ALA A 49 -11.59 -8.73 1.21
C ALA A 49 -12.87 -9.56 1.05
N ALA A 50 -12.72 -10.86 0.83
CA ALA A 50 -13.84 -11.80 0.82
C ALA A 50 -13.82 -12.67 2.08
N PRO A 51 -14.95 -13.29 2.48
CA PRO A 51 -14.95 -14.34 3.48
C PRO A 51 -13.92 -15.43 3.14
N ALA A 52 -13.20 -15.92 4.15
CA ALA A 52 -12.25 -17.00 3.98
C ALA A 52 -12.97 -18.25 3.45
N PRO A 53 -12.48 -18.89 2.38
CA PRO A 53 -13.07 -20.15 1.92
C PRO A 53 -12.85 -21.25 2.97
N PRO A 54 -13.74 -22.26 3.04
CA PRO A 54 -13.61 -23.36 4.01
C PRO A 54 -12.34 -24.19 3.80
N ALA A 55 -11.78 -24.17 2.58
CA ALA A 55 -10.50 -24.75 2.26
C ALA A 55 -9.70 -23.83 1.35
N LEU A 56 -8.42 -23.63 1.68
CA LEU A 56 -7.46 -22.87 0.88
C LEU A 56 -6.69 -23.84 -0.03
N THR A 57 -6.86 -23.72 -1.34
CA THR A 57 -6.14 -24.56 -2.33
C THR A 57 -4.63 -24.36 -2.28
N VAL A 58 -4.17 -23.15 -1.95
CA VAL A 58 -2.74 -22.83 -1.78
C VAL A 58 -2.53 -22.31 -0.36
N LYS A 59 -1.73 -23.02 0.43
CA LYS A 59 -1.45 -22.64 1.82
C LYS A 59 -0.50 -21.44 1.90
N GLY A 60 0.57 -21.45 1.12
CA GLY A 60 1.63 -20.43 1.17
C GLY A 60 2.52 -20.58 2.41
N ASP A 61 3.62 -19.84 2.40
CA ASP A 61 4.59 -19.80 3.49
C ASP A 61 4.24 -18.65 4.45
N LEU A 62 4.16 -18.91 5.75
CA LEU A 62 3.84 -17.86 6.75
C LEU A 62 4.98 -16.84 6.82
N ILE A 63 4.62 -15.56 6.71
CA ILE A 63 5.54 -14.42 6.84
C ILE A 63 5.51 -13.92 8.29
N PRO A 64 6.62 -13.96 9.04
CA PRO A 64 6.71 -13.37 10.37
C PRO A 64 6.52 -11.84 10.29
N THR A 65 5.50 -11.34 10.96
CA THR A 65 5.09 -9.92 10.93
C THR A 65 4.82 -9.40 12.35
N PRO A 66 5.86 -9.25 13.20
CA PRO A 66 5.66 -8.85 14.60
C PRO A 66 5.01 -7.46 14.76
N SER A 67 5.07 -6.60 13.74
CA SER A 67 4.39 -5.30 13.76
C SER A 67 2.86 -5.34 13.57
N ASP A 68 2.30 -6.47 13.13
CA ASP A 68 0.86 -6.70 13.02
C ASP A 68 0.48 -8.07 13.60
N THR A 69 -0.02 -8.06 14.83
CA THR A 69 -0.49 -9.26 15.54
C THR A 69 -1.94 -9.62 15.27
N ALA A 70 -2.70 -8.74 14.61
CA ALA A 70 -4.12 -8.95 14.32
C ALA A 70 -4.34 -9.74 13.01
N SER A 71 -3.37 -9.68 12.10
CA SER A 71 -3.43 -10.35 10.79
C SER A 71 -2.38 -11.44 10.65
N ARG A 72 -2.62 -12.35 9.71
CA ARG A 72 -1.62 -13.33 9.27
C ARG A 72 -1.31 -13.12 7.80
N TYR A 73 -0.02 -13.11 7.46
CA TYR A 73 0.45 -12.89 6.10
C TYR A 73 1.13 -14.14 5.54
N PHE A 74 0.81 -14.51 4.32
CA PHE A 74 1.35 -15.70 3.66
C PHE A 74 1.90 -15.36 2.28
N LEU A 75 3.14 -15.77 1.99
CA LEU A 75 3.71 -15.71 0.66
C LEU A 75 3.20 -16.90 -0.15
N LEU A 76 2.50 -16.63 -1.25
CA LEU A 76 1.94 -17.69 -2.10
C LEU A 76 2.84 -18.03 -3.28
N ARG A 77 3.54 -17.02 -3.79
CA ARG A 77 4.41 -17.10 -4.96
C ARG A 77 5.27 -15.86 -5.05
N GLU A 78 6.49 -16.03 -5.50
CA GLU A 78 7.43 -14.99 -5.88
C GLU A 78 8.09 -15.31 -7.22
N ARG A 79 8.50 -14.28 -7.95
CA ARG A 79 9.34 -14.41 -9.14
C ARG A 79 10.19 -13.16 -9.31
N ARG A 80 11.37 -13.32 -9.89
CA ARG A 80 12.21 -12.19 -10.30
C ARG A 80 11.69 -11.61 -11.61
N ALA A 81 11.51 -10.29 -11.67
CA ALA A 81 11.18 -9.58 -12.89
C ALA A 81 12.44 -9.26 -13.71
N ILE A 82 12.25 -8.95 -15.00
CA ILE A 82 13.34 -8.60 -15.93
C ILE A 82 14.08 -7.31 -15.49
N GLY A 83 13.46 -6.47 -14.65
CA GLY A 83 14.07 -5.27 -14.06
C GLY A 83 14.83 -5.50 -12.75
N GLY A 84 15.04 -6.75 -12.32
CA GLY A 84 15.77 -7.07 -11.09
C GLY A 84 14.94 -7.04 -9.81
N THR A 85 13.75 -6.45 -9.84
CA THR A 85 12.76 -6.46 -8.75
C THR A 85 12.14 -7.85 -8.56
N VAL A 86 11.48 -8.06 -7.42
CA VAL A 86 10.75 -9.29 -7.08
C VAL A 86 9.25 -9.00 -7.09
N ILE A 87 8.50 -9.78 -7.85
CA ILE A 87 7.05 -9.75 -7.86
C ILE A 87 6.54 -10.88 -6.96
N ALA A 88 5.77 -10.54 -5.93
CA ALA A 88 5.21 -11.48 -4.98
C ALA A 88 3.68 -11.42 -4.95
N ILE A 89 3.06 -12.55 -4.60
CA ILE A 89 1.64 -12.61 -4.24
C ILE A 89 1.56 -12.98 -2.76
N ILE A 90 0.97 -12.09 -1.98
CA ILE A 90 0.80 -12.22 -0.54
C ILE A 90 -0.69 -12.33 -0.23
N ARG A 91 -1.07 -13.28 0.63
CA ARG A 91 -2.40 -13.35 1.23
C ARG A 91 -2.37 -12.76 2.63
N GLN A 92 -3.31 -11.88 2.94
CA GLN A 92 -3.65 -11.49 4.29
C GLN A 92 -4.89 -12.26 4.75
N GLU A 93 -4.84 -12.81 5.94
CA GLU A 93 -5.98 -13.36 6.66
C GLU A 93 -6.23 -12.50 7.91
N HIS A 94 -7.44 -11.98 8.05
CA HIS A 94 -7.83 -11.09 9.14
C HIS A 94 -9.32 -11.26 9.46
N ALA A 95 -9.66 -11.49 10.72
CA ALA A 95 -11.05 -11.62 11.19
C ALA A 95 -11.95 -12.54 10.33
N GLY A 96 -11.43 -13.71 9.89
CA GLY A 96 -12.18 -14.66 9.05
C GLY A 96 -12.36 -14.22 7.59
N ARG A 97 -11.67 -13.15 7.17
CA ARG A 97 -11.64 -12.63 5.80
C ARG A 97 -10.25 -12.81 5.20
N VAL A 98 -10.21 -12.84 3.88
CA VAL A 98 -8.98 -12.95 3.10
C VAL A 98 -8.91 -11.86 2.04
N ALA A 99 -7.71 -11.32 1.87
CA ALA A 99 -7.36 -10.45 0.76
C ALA A 99 -6.03 -10.92 0.15
N TYR A 100 -5.87 -10.69 -1.14
CA TYR A 100 -4.65 -11.02 -1.87
C TYR A 100 -4.06 -9.73 -2.40
N ALA A 101 -2.74 -9.58 -2.27
CA ALA A 101 -1.99 -8.48 -2.83
C ALA A 101 -0.90 -9.02 -3.75
N ARG A 102 -0.79 -8.45 -4.95
CA ARG A 102 0.36 -8.59 -5.82
C ARG A 102 1.26 -7.40 -5.57
N THR A 103 2.52 -7.64 -5.24
CA THR A 103 3.46 -6.61 -4.82
C THR A 103 4.73 -6.67 -5.65
N GLU A 104 5.36 -5.52 -5.84
CA GLU A 104 6.70 -5.40 -6.41
C GLU A 104 7.65 -4.90 -5.33
N VAL A 105 8.82 -5.54 -5.22
CA VAL A 105 9.84 -5.22 -4.22
C VAL A 105 11.18 -5.04 -4.92
N ASP A 106 11.80 -3.88 -4.69
CA ASP A 106 13.21 -3.66 -5.02
C ASP A 106 14.03 -3.95 -3.75
N CYS A 107 14.66 -5.12 -3.72
CA CYS A 107 15.41 -5.59 -2.55
C CYS A 107 16.67 -4.74 -2.29
N GLU A 108 17.34 -4.27 -3.33
CA GLU A 108 18.56 -3.47 -3.20
C GLU A 108 18.24 -2.08 -2.66
N ARG A 109 17.19 -1.45 -3.22
CA ARG A 109 16.83 -0.06 -2.91
C ARG A 109 15.80 0.08 -1.79
N ARG A 110 15.40 -1.03 -1.17
CA ARG A 110 14.35 -1.09 -0.12
C ARG A 110 13.06 -0.40 -0.57
N LEU A 111 12.60 -0.71 -1.78
CA LEU A 111 11.36 -0.15 -2.32
C LEU A 111 10.26 -1.21 -2.34
N PHE A 112 9.04 -0.79 -2.09
CA PHE A 112 7.86 -1.66 -2.09
C PHE A 112 6.67 -0.96 -2.71
N HIS A 113 5.93 -1.70 -3.53
CA HIS A 113 4.72 -1.23 -4.17
C HIS A 113 3.68 -2.35 -4.27
N VAL A 114 2.40 -1.96 -4.15
CA VAL A 114 1.26 -2.86 -4.32
C VAL A 114 0.73 -2.69 -5.74
N LEU A 115 1.00 -3.66 -6.60
CA LEU A 115 0.57 -3.68 -8.01
C LEU A 115 -0.92 -3.97 -8.18
N GLY A 116 -1.52 -4.69 -7.24
CA GLY A 116 -2.90 -5.19 -7.37
C GLY A 116 -3.40 -5.78 -6.08
N VAL A 117 -4.70 -5.62 -5.82
CA VAL A 117 -5.38 -6.30 -4.72
C VAL A 117 -6.68 -6.93 -5.18
N ALA A 118 -7.04 -8.07 -4.60
CA ALA A 118 -8.25 -8.79 -4.96
C ALA A 118 -8.74 -9.72 -3.84
N PRO A 119 -10.03 -10.10 -3.83
CA PRO A 119 -10.58 -11.10 -2.91
C PRO A 119 -10.11 -12.53 -3.19
N ARG A 120 -9.53 -12.80 -4.37
CA ARG A 120 -9.14 -14.14 -4.82
C ARG A 120 -7.77 -14.12 -5.47
N ARG A 121 -7.03 -15.22 -5.29
CA ARG A 121 -5.70 -15.40 -5.90
C ARG A 121 -5.72 -15.23 -7.43
N SER A 122 -6.69 -15.84 -8.12
CA SER A 122 -6.75 -15.78 -9.60
C SER A 122 -6.96 -14.35 -10.13
N LEU A 123 -7.61 -13.48 -9.35
CA LEU A 123 -7.91 -12.11 -9.74
C LEU A 123 -6.76 -11.15 -9.44
N VAL A 124 -5.93 -11.44 -8.44
CA VAL A 124 -4.83 -10.54 -8.06
C VAL A 124 -3.74 -10.44 -9.14
N GLU A 125 -3.64 -11.45 -10.00
CA GLU A 125 -2.67 -11.49 -11.10
C GLU A 125 -3.04 -10.53 -12.24
N THR A 126 -4.31 -10.19 -12.39
CA THR A 126 -4.81 -9.27 -13.42
C THR A 126 -5.30 -7.94 -12.85
N SER A 127 -5.55 -7.87 -11.54
CA SER A 127 -5.90 -6.65 -10.82
C SER A 127 -4.78 -5.62 -10.87
N ILE A 128 -5.19 -4.36 -11.05
CA ILE A 128 -4.32 -3.19 -10.98
C ILE A 128 -4.80 -2.34 -9.81
N ALA A 129 -3.97 -2.23 -8.78
CA ALA A 129 -4.15 -1.27 -7.70
C ALA A 129 -3.27 -0.07 -8.04
N TYR A 130 -3.86 1.11 -8.16
CA TYR A 130 -3.11 2.34 -8.41
C TYR A 130 -2.49 2.87 -7.10
N ASP A 131 -1.62 2.08 -6.45
CA ASP A 131 -0.89 2.46 -5.23
C ASP A 131 0.44 3.20 -5.54
N GLY A 132 0.49 3.95 -6.64
CA GLY A 132 1.64 4.79 -7.02
C GLY A 132 2.91 4.02 -7.45
N PRO A 133 4.09 4.65 -7.50
CA PRO A 133 5.34 3.97 -7.83
C PRO A 133 5.92 3.17 -6.64
N LEU A 134 7.02 2.46 -6.88
CA LEU A 134 7.91 1.93 -5.85
C LEU A 134 8.31 3.02 -4.85
N ARG A 135 8.01 2.80 -3.57
CA ARG A 135 8.26 3.75 -2.48
C ARG A 135 9.19 3.16 -1.42
N PRO A 136 10.05 3.97 -0.78
CA PRO A 136 10.88 3.53 0.34
C PRO A 136 10.03 2.91 1.46
N ILE A 137 10.56 1.86 2.07
CA ILE A 137 9.92 1.18 3.21
C ILE A 137 10.50 1.56 4.57
N ALA A 138 11.52 2.43 4.61
CA ALA A 138 12.12 2.87 5.85
C ALA A 138 11.08 3.45 6.81
N GLY A 139 11.03 2.95 8.05
CA GLY A 139 10.05 3.36 9.06
C GLY A 139 8.64 2.81 8.85
N LEU A 140 8.44 1.91 7.88
CA LEU A 140 7.17 1.21 7.63
C LEU A 140 7.33 -0.27 7.99
N PRO A 141 7.22 -0.65 9.28
CA PRO A 141 7.70 -1.94 9.78
C PRO A 141 7.03 -3.13 9.10
N LEU A 142 5.72 -3.09 8.85
CA LEU A 142 5.04 -4.15 8.12
C LEU A 142 5.60 -4.31 6.70
N ARG A 143 5.84 -3.20 5.99
CA ARG A 143 6.41 -3.27 4.63
C ARG A 143 7.85 -3.80 4.66
N GLU A 144 8.63 -3.45 5.67
CA GLU A 144 9.98 -3.98 5.90
C GLU A 144 9.97 -5.48 6.17
N GLU A 145 9.08 -5.96 7.03
CA GLU A 145 8.92 -7.38 7.36
C GLU A 145 8.53 -8.20 6.12
N LEU A 146 7.53 -7.73 5.36
CA LEU A 146 7.09 -8.37 4.12
C LEU A 146 8.21 -8.37 3.07
N ALA A 147 8.87 -7.22 2.84
CA ALA A 147 9.97 -7.11 1.89
C ALA A 147 11.15 -8.01 2.28
N THR A 148 11.53 -8.02 3.55
CA THR A 148 12.62 -8.87 4.07
C THR A 148 12.37 -10.33 3.75
N TYR A 149 11.15 -10.81 4.02
CA TYR A 149 10.80 -12.20 3.74
C TYR A 149 10.81 -12.54 2.25
N VAL A 150 10.19 -11.68 1.42
CA VAL A 150 10.13 -11.85 -0.04
C VAL A 150 11.53 -11.87 -0.67
N CYS A 151 12.39 -10.94 -0.25
CA CYS A 151 13.77 -10.84 -0.72
C CYS A 151 14.58 -12.08 -0.31
N LYS A 152 14.50 -12.48 0.97
CA LYS A 152 15.15 -13.70 1.47
C LYS A 152 14.71 -14.94 0.70
N ARG A 153 13.41 -15.10 0.45
CA ARG A 153 12.87 -16.24 -0.32
C ARG A 153 13.41 -16.26 -1.75
N SER A 154 13.63 -15.08 -2.33
CA SER A 154 14.19 -14.90 -3.68
C SER A 154 15.73 -14.95 -3.73
N ASN A 155 16.39 -15.31 -2.62
CA ASN A 155 17.84 -15.33 -2.49
C ASN A 155 18.51 -13.97 -2.79
N LEU A 156 17.83 -12.88 -2.42
CA LEU A 156 18.33 -11.51 -2.50
C LEU A 156 18.32 -10.92 -1.09
N PRO A 157 19.45 -10.45 -0.53
CA PRO A 157 19.41 -9.73 0.73
C PRO A 157 18.66 -8.42 0.57
N LEU A 158 17.90 -8.02 1.58
CA LEU A 158 17.33 -6.68 1.65
C LEU A 158 18.49 -5.69 1.93
N GLY A 159 18.59 -4.62 1.16
CA GLY A 159 19.61 -3.60 1.31
C GLY A 159 19.64 -2.99 2.71
N ALA A 160 20.79 -2.43 3.10
CA ALA A 160 20.96 -1.74 4.37
C ALA A 160 19.99 -0.54 4.47
N ALA A 161 19.46 -0.32 5.68
CA ALA A 161 18.55 0.77 5.99
C ALA A 161 19.26 2.13 6.01
#